data_AF-A0A930DGP3-F1
#
_entry.id   AF-A0A930DGP3-F1
#
_cell.length_a   1.000
_cell.length_b   1.000
_cell.length_c   1.000
_cell.angle_alpha   90.00
_cell.angle_beta   90.00
_cell.angle_gamma   90.00
#
_symmetry.space_group_name_H-M   'P 1'
#
loop_
_entity.id
_entity.type
_entity.pdbx_description
1 polymer ?
#
loop_
_entity_poly.entity_id
_entity_poly.type
_entity_poly.pdbx_seq_one_letter_code
_entity_poly.pdbx_strand_id
1 'polypeptide(L)'
;ETPSVEELKKVLEYSGLPIKKLFNTSGMLYRELNIKEKMDTMSDDEKLKLLAENGMLIKRPIVLGDDFALVGFKESEWQNKWQ
;
A
#
# COMPACT_ATOMS: atom_id res chain seq x y z
N GLU A 1 9.57 9.86 2.94
CA GLU A 1 9.72 9.80 1.47
C GLU A 1 8.61 8.96 0.87
N THR A 2 8.41 9.02 -0.45
CA THR A 2 7.48 8.14 -1.15
C THR A 2 8.23 6.87 -1.55
N PRO A 3 7.78 5.67 -1.17
CA PRO A 3 8.38 4.41 -1.60
C PRO A 3 8.39 4.30 -3.12
N SER A 4 9.47 3.75 -3.65
CA SER A 4 9.60 3.40 -5.06
C SER A 4 8.66 2.24 -5.45
N VAL A 5 8.45 2.07 -6.76
CA VAL A 5 7.66 0.94 -7.30
C VAL A 5 8.23 -0.41 -6.82
N GLU A 6 9.57 -0.54 -6.78
CA GLU A 6 10.24 -1.76 -6.34
C GLU A 6 10.01 -2.05 -4.86
N GLU A 7 10.08 -1.03 -4.00
CA GLU A 7 9.78 -1.17 -2.57
C GLU A 7 8.31 -1.54 -2.34
N LEU A 8 7.37 -0.89 -3.04
CA LEU A 8 5.95 -1.23 -2.95
C LEU A 8 5.66 -2.66 -3.43
N LYS A 9 6.41 -3.13 -4.43
CA LYS A 9 6.32 -4.52 -4.90
C LYS A 9 6.83 -5.51 -3.85
N LYS A 10 7.94 -5.22 -3.18
CA LYS A 10 8.43 -6.02 -2.04
C LYS A 10 7.42 -6.02 -0.88
N VAL A 11 6.84 -4.86 -0.59
CA VAL A 11 5.79 -4.75 0.44
C VAL A 11 4.59 -5.64 0.10
N LEU A 12 4.13 -5.67 -1.15
CA LEU A 12 3.08 -6.58 -1.60
C LEU A 12 3.45 -8.04 -1.38
N GLU A 13 4.62 -8.42 -1.85
CA GLU A 13 5.11 -9.80 -1.80
C GLU A 13 5.24 -10.29 -0.34
N TYR A 14 5.85 -9.49 0.53
CA TYR A 14 6.09 -9.86 1.93
C TYR A 14 4.86 -9.68 2.82
N SER A 15 3.94 -8.78 2.48
CA SER A 15 2.68 -8.64 3.24
C SER A 15 1.64 -9.70 2.87
N GLY A 16 1.72 -10.26 1.65
CA GLY A 16 0.68 -11.15 1.11
C GLY A 16 -0.68 -10.48 0.93
N LEU A 17 -0.74 -9.15 0.98
CA LEU A 17 -1.98 -8.39 0.90
C LEU A 17 -2.30 -8.02 -0.56
N PRO A 18 -3.58 -7.92 -0.93
CA PRO A 18 -3.95 -7.38 -2.23
C PRO A 18 -3.57 -5.90 -2.32
N ILE A 19 -3.13 -5.46 -3.50
CA ILE A 19 -2.68 -4.08 -3.75
C ILE A 19 -3.65 -2.98 -3.33
N LYS A 20 -4.95 -3.28 -3.33
CA LYS A 20 -5.99 -2.38 -2.82
C LYS A 20 -5.77 -1.97 -1.36
N LYS A 21 -5.10 -2.79 -0.55
CA LYS A 21 -4.80 -2.50 0.87
C LYS A 21 -3.66 -1.50 1.04
N LEU A 22 -2.82 -1.29 0.02
CA LEU A 22 -1.80 -0.23 0.00
C LEU A 22 -2.40 1.14 -0.27
N PHE A 23 -3.63 1.22 -0.79
CA PHE A 23 -4.29 2.50 -0.99
C PHE A 23 -4.90 3.04 0.31
N ASN A 24 -4.73 4.33 0.51
CA ASN A 24 -5.44 5.11 1.51
C ASN A 24 -6.89 5.32 1.06
N THR A 25 -7.71 4.27 1.17
CA THR A 25 -9.12 4.27 0.74
C THR A 25 -10.00 5.27 1.48
N SER A 26 -9.55 5.76 2.64
CA SER A 26 -10.25 6.77 3.44
C SER A 26 -9.81 8.20 3.12
N GLY A 27 -8.75 8.38 2.32
CA GLY A 27 -8.23 9.69 1.96
C GLY A 27 -9.15 10.47 1.00
N MET A 28 -9.17 11.79 1.15
CA MET A 28 -9.91 12.70 0.26
C MET A 28 -9.49 12.50 -1.20
N LEU A 29 -8.18 12.42 -1.44
CA LEU A 29 -7.60 12.23 -2.78
C LEU A 29 -8.05 10.94 -3.47
N TYR A 30 -8.26 9.85 -2.72
CA TYR A 30 -8.77 8.59 -3.27
C TYR A 30 -10.18 8.75 -3.85
N ARG A 31 -11.02 9.58 -3.19
CA ARG A 31 -12.37 9.90 -3.65
C ARG A 31 -12.35 10.90 -4.79
N GLU A 32 -11.55 11.96 -4.71
CA GLU A 32 -11.45 13.01 -5.73
C GLU A 32 -10.96 12.47 -7.08
N LEU A 33 -9.98 11.56 -7.07
CA LEU A 33 -9.42 11.00 -8.30
C LEU A 33 -10.23 9.81 -8.86
N ASN A 34 -11.38 9.47 -8.23
CA ASN A 34 -12.19 8.30 -8.52
C ASN A 34 -11.35 7.01 -8.61
N ILE A 35 -10.37 6.85 -7.70
CA ILE A 35 -9.46 5.71 -7.72
C ILE A 35 -10.22 4.40 -7.62
N LYS A 36 -11.33 4.36 -6.88
CA LYS A 36 -12.18 3.16 -6.76
C LYS A 36 -12.58 2.57 -8.12
N GLU A 37 -12.98 3.42 -9.07
CA GLU A 37 -13.41 2.99 -10.40
C GLU A 37 -12.22 2.58 -11.27
N LYS A 38 -11.11 3.33 -11.16
CA LYS A 38 -9.86 3.04 -11.88
C LYS A 38 -9.21 1.74 -11.42
N MET A 39 -9.41 1.33 -10.17
CA MET A 39 -8.84 0.09 -9.62
C MET A 39 -9.36 -1.18 -10.32
N ASP A 40 -10.56 -1.12 -10.88
CA ASP A 40 -11.17 -2.26 -11.58
C ASP A 40 -10.67 -2.35 -13.04
N THR A 41 -10.15 -1.26 -13.61
CA THR A 41 -9.61 -1.22 -14.97
C THR A 41 -8.07 -1.29 -15.02
N MET A 42 -7.40 -0.87 -13.95
CA MET A 42 -5.94 -0.84 -13.87
C MET A 42 -5.35 -2.20 -13.49
N SER A 43 -4.20 -2.48 -14.10
CA SER A 43 -3.33 -3.60 -13.74
C SER A 43 -2.59 -3.34 -12.43
N ASP A 44 -2.06 -4.37 -11.78
CA ASP A 44 -1.32 -4.21 -10.53
C ASP A 44 -0.05 -3.36 -10.69
N ASP A 45 0.65 -3.48 -11.83
CA ASP A 45 1.80 -2.63 -12.15
C ASP A 45 1.43 -1.15 -12.29
N GLU A 46 0.27 -0.84 -12.88
CA GLU A 46 -0.21 0.54 -13.03
C GLU A 46 -0.59 1.15 -11.69
N LYS A 47 -1.22 0.36 -10.81
CA LYS A 47 -1.54 0.75 -9.44
C LYS A 47 -0.27 1.02 -8.63
N LEU A 48 0.78 0.20 -8.79
CA LEU A 48 2.08 0.42 -8.14
C LEU A 48 2.73 1.72 -8.60
N LYS A 49 2.74 1.99 -9.91
CA LYS A 49 3.24 3.27 -10.45
C LYS A 49 2.48 4.45 -9.88
N LEU A 50 1.16 4.37 -9.84
CA LEU A 50 0.31 5.43 -9.29
C LEU A 50 0.61 5.72 -7.81
N LEU A 51 0.86 4.68 -7.01
CA LEU A 51 1.25 4.85 -5.60
C LEU A 51 2.62 5.52 -5.47
N ALA A 52 3.60 5.11 -6.28
CA ALA A 52 4.94 5.69 -6.30
C ALA A 52 4.97 7.14 -6.81
N GLU A 53 4.13 7.47 -7.80
CA GLU A 53 3.96 8.84 -8.29
C GLU A 53 3.20 9.71 -7.27
N ASN A 54 2.26 9.12 -6.53
CA ASN A 54 1.37 9.85 -5.63
C ASN A 54 1.36 9.25 -4.22
N GLY A 55 2.41 9.55 -3.45
CA GLY A 55 2.62 9.02 -2.09
C GLY A 55 1.56 9.40 -1.05
N MET A 56 0.60 10.27 -1.39
CA MET A 56 -0.58 10.56 -0.56
C MET A 56 -1.68 9.49 -0.69
N LEU A 57 -1.68 8.75 -1.81
CA LEU A 57 -2.55 7.59 -2.00
C LEU A 57 -2.06 6.37 -1.23
N ILE A 58 -0.84 6.38 -0.71
CA ILE A 58 -0.27 5.28 0.06
C ILE A 58 -0.85 5.26 1.48
N LYS A 59 -1.34 4.10 1.91
CA LYS A 59 -1.82 3.84 3.27
C LYS A 59 -0.64 3.85 4.25
N ARG A 60 -0.82 4.45 5.42
CA ARG A 60 0.23 4.59 6.44
C ARG A 60 -0.22 4.03 7.80
N PRO A 61 0.71 3.55 8.65
CA PRO A 61 2.15 3.37 8.42
C PRO A 61 2.46 2.21 7.44
N ILE A 62 3.63 2.22 6.80
CA ILE A 62 4.19 1.06 6.09
C ILE A 62 5.52 0.74 6.73
N VAL A 63 5.74 -0.55 7.01
CA VAL A 63 7.01 -1.06 7.50
C VAL A 63 7.45 -2.18 6.57
N LEU A 64 8.65 -2.07 6.02
CA LEU A 64 9.30 -3.11 5.23
C LEU A 64 10.51 -3.61 6.05
N GLY A 65 10.48 -4.87 6.42
CA GLY A 65 11.61 -5.59 7.01
C GLY A 65 12.31 -6.48 5.98
N ASP A 66 13.26 -7.29 6.45
CA ASP A 66 14.06 -8.17 5.57
C ASP A 66 13.23 -9.28 4.91
N ASP A 67 12.23 -9.80 5.63
CA ASP A 67 11.38 -10.93 5.19
C ASP A 67 9.88 -10.69 5.45
N PHE A 68 9.50 -9.50 5.89
CA PHE A 68 8.10 -9.16 6.20
C PHE A 68 7.75 -7.73 5.80
N ALA A 69 6.46 -7.46 5.58
CA ALA A 69 5.97 -6.11 5.46
C ALA A 69 4.64 -5.91 6.19
N LEU A 70 4.48 -4.75 6.83
CA LEU A 70 3.26 -4.33 7.51
C LEU A 70 2.67 -3.12 6.79
N VAL A 71 1.37 -3.19 6.49
CA VAL A 71 0.64 -2.12 5.79
C VAL A 71 -0.55 -1.67 6.62
N GLY A 72 -0.48 -0.44 7.12
CA GLY A 72 -1.40 0.12 8.08
C GLY A 72 -1.17 -0.41 9.50
N PHE A 73 -2.05 0.02 10.41
CA PHE A 73 -2.04 -0.44 11.79
C PHE A 73 -3.10 -1.53 11.99
N LYS A 74 -2.65 -2.71 12.35
CA LYS A 74 -3.52 -3.85 12.72
C LYS A 74 -2.89 -4.49 13.94
N GLU A 75 -3.46 -4.21 15.10
CA GLU A 75 -2.88 -4.51 16.41
C GLU A 75 -2.38 -5.96 16.55
N SER A 76 -3.15 -6.93 16.04
CA SER A 76 -2.79 -8.35 16.06
C SER A 76 -1.54 -8.70 15.23
N GLU A 77 -1.23 -7.97 14.16
CA GLU A 77 0.00 -8.18 13.37
C GLU A 77 1.20 -7.45 13.98
N TRP A 78 0.95 -6.31 14.63
CA TRP A 78 1.99 -5.52 15.27
C TRP A 78 2.46 -6.16 16.59
N GLN A 79 1.55 -6.69 17.42
CA GLN A 79 1.91 -7.35 18.67
C GLN A 79 2.77 -8.61 18.46
N ASN A 80 2.48 -9.39 17.41
CA ASN A 80 3.22 -10.63 17.10
C ASN A 80 4.65 -10.39 16.60
N LYS A 81 5.06 -9.16 16.29
CA LYS A 81 6.40 -8.83 15.77
C LYS A 81 7.34 -8.21 16.81
N TRP A 82 6.83 -7.86 17.99
CA TRP A 82 7.59 -7.19 19.07
C TRP A 82 7.59 -7.97 20.39
N GLN A 83 7.26 -9.27 20.34
CA GLN A 83 7.37 -10.18 21.48
C GLN A 83 8.66 -11.00 21.46
#